data_AF-A0A957KCH6-F1
#
_entry.id   AF-A0A957KCH6-F1
#
_cell.length_a   1.000
_cell.length_b   1.000
_cell.length_c   1.000
_cell.angle_alpha   90.00
_cell.angle_beta   90.00
_cell.angle_gamma   90.00
#
_symmetry.space_group_name_H-M   'P 1'
#
loop_
_entity.id
_entity.type
_entity.pdbx_description
1 polymer ?
#
loop_
_entity_poly.entity_id
_entity_poly.type
_entity_poly.pdbx_seq_one_letter_code
_entity_poly.pdbx_strand_id
1 'polypeptide(L)'
;MRWRPALIILCLAFIISWLQPDPVLVSLGPPQTVATNLPQLGVHTRLTDEVEPWKIQRTLQMVREMGSPWIVEYFPWAYYQGEDRQIAWEHPDLVVEHAHAQGLKLIARIGLTPDWARPADTPLQYLDATAYADFAAFAAAFAARYQDKVAAIIIWNEPNLFFEWGYQQTTPADYAALLAASYPAIKAANPEVTVLA
;
A
#
# COMPACT_ATOMS: atom_id res chain seq x y z
N MET A 1 -13.80 12.11 -57.85
CA MET A 1 -13.77 10.79 -57.18
C MET A 1 -12.42 10.58 -56.47
N ARG A 2 -12.09 11.40 -55.46
CA ARG A 2 -10.75 11.43 -54.79
C ARG A 2 -10.77 11.13 -53.28
N TRP A 3 -11.95 10.98 -52.66
CA TRP A 3 -12.12 10.85 -51.20
C TRP A 3 -12.26 9.41 -50.69
N ARG A 4 -12.47 8.45 -51.60
CA ARG A 4 -12.65 7.03 -51.26
C ARG A 4 -11.48 6.40 -50.46
N PRO A 5 -10.19 6.63 -50.80
CA PRO A 5 -9.11 6.02 -50.03
C PRO A 5 -8.97 6.64 -48.63
N ALA A 6 -9.22 7.95 -48.50
CA ALA A 6 -9.18 8.63 -47.20
C ALA A 6 -10.27 8.10 -46.25
N LEU A 7 -11.48 7.85 -46.77
CA LEU A 7 -12.58 7.29 -45.97
C LEU A 7 -12.28 5.85 -45.51
N ILE A 8 -11.67 5.02 -46.36
CA ILE A 8 -11.28 3.65 -46.01
C ILE A 8 -10.22 3.66 -44.90
N ILE A 9 -9.22 4.54 -44.98
CA ILE A 9 -8.18 4.68 -43.94
C ILE A 9 -8.80 5.13 -42.62
N LEU A 10 -9.75 6.08 -42.65
CA LEU A 10 -10.44 6.55 -41.45
C LEU A 10 -11.31 5.46 -40.81
N CYS A 11 -12.03 4.68 -41.62
CA CYS A 11 -12.78 3.53 -41.13
C CYS A 11 -11.87 2.44 -40.57
N LEU A 12 -10.74 2.15 -41.20
CA LEU A 12 -9.76 1.18 -40.69
C LEU A 12 -9.13 1.65 -39.37
N ALA A 13 -8.75 2.92 -39.28
CA ALA A 13 -8.22 3.50 -38.05
C ALA A 13 -9.26 3.46 -36.91
N PHE A 14 -10.53 3.69 -37.23
CA PHE A 14 -11.64 3.59 -36.27
C PHE A 14 -11.90 2.14 -35.85
N ILE A 15 -11.80 1.16 -36.76
CA ILE A 15 -11.95 -0.25 -36.39
C ILE A 15 -10.75 -0.74 -35.55
N ILE A 16 -9.54 -0.31 -35.90
CA ILE A 16 -8.32 -0.64 -35.15
C ILE A 16 -8.35 -0.02 -33.75
N SER A 17 -8.91 1.18 -33.57
CA SER A 17 -9.04 1.77 -32.23
C SER A 17 -10.01 1.01 -31.32
N TRP A 18 -10.96 0.25 -31.90
CA TRP A 18 -11.87 -0.65 -31.17
C TRP A 18 -11.26 -2.03 -30.89
N LEU A 19 -10.18 -2.40 -31.58
CA LEU A 19 -9.37 -3.57 -31.27
C LEU A 19 -8.44 -3.25 -30.10
N GLN A 20 -9.02 -3.14 -28.90
CA GLN A 20 -8.22 -3.14 -27.67
C GLN A 20 -7.67 -4.56 -27.47
N PRO A 21 -6.38 -4.74 -27.12
CA PRO A 21 -5.89 -6.04 -26.71
C PRO A 21 -6.72 -6.55 -25.53
N ASP A 22 -6.96 -7.85 -25.48
CA ASP A 22 -7.65 -8.45 -24.34
C ASP A 22 -6.93 -8.04 -23.05
N PRO A 23 -7.67 -7.64 -22.00
CA PRO A 23 -7.05 -7.30 -20.73
C PRO A 23 -6.24 -8.50 -20.23
N VAL A 24 -4.99 -8.25 -19.85
CA VAL A 24 -4.13 -9.29 -19.29
C VAL A 24 -4.78 -9.81 -18.02
N LEU A 25 -5.24 -11.06 -18.05
CA LEU A 25 -5.78 -11.73 -16.87
C LEU A 25 -4.63 -12.02 -15.89
N VAL A 26 -4.51 -11.18 -14.88
CA VAL A 26 -3.53 -11.36 -13.80
C VAL A 26 -4.15 -12.28 -12.75
N SER A 27 -3.59 -13.48 -12.63
CA SER A 27 -3.95 -14.43 -11.57
C SER A 27 -2.78 -14.57 -10.60
N LEU A 28 -3.05 -14.91 -9.34
CA LEU A 28 -2.00 -15.06 -8.32
C LEU A 28 -0.95 -16.13 -8.68
N GLY A 29 -1.36 -17.16 -9.44
CA GLY A 29 -0.53 -18.35 -9.70
C GLY A 29 -0.44 -19.26 -8.47
N PRO A 30 0.30 -20.38 -8.57
CA PRO A 30 0.53 -21.27 -7.44
C PRO A 30 1.44 -20.60 -6.39
N PRO A 31 1.29 -20.91 -5.09
CA PRO A 31 2.18 -20.41 -4.05
C PRO A 31 3.65 -20.72 -4.35
N GLN A 32 4.52 -19.75 -4.05
CA GLN A 32 5.96 -19.83 -4.28
C GLN A 32 6.72 -19.72 -2.97
N THR A 33 8.02 -20.00 -3.01
CA THR A 33 8.94 -19.82 -1.91
C THR A 33 10.18 -19.07 -2.37
N VAL A 34 10.74 -18.25 -1.51
CA VAL A 34 12.00 -17.54 -1.79
C VAL A 34 13.17 -18.48 -1.49
N ALA A 35 13.99 -18.78 -2.50
CA ALA A 35 15.26 -19.47 -2.32
C ALA A 35 16.36 -18.44 -2.04
N THR A 36 16.99 -18.48 -0.86
CA THR A 36 17.97 -17.46 -0.47
C THR A 36 18.97 -17.96 0.58
N ASN A 37 20.20 -17.43 0.51
CA ASN A 37 21.20 -17.53 1.57
C ASN A 37 21.29 -16.24 2.41
N LEU A 38 20.42 -15.26 2.14
CA LEU A 38 20.34 -13.96 2.79
C LEU A 38 18.96 -13.78 3.46
N PRO A 39 18.66 -14.53 4.53
CA PRO A 39 17.33 -14.56 5.14
C PRO A 39 16.85 -13.22 5.72
N GLN A 40 17.75 -12.24 5.84
CA GLN A 40 17.52 -10.90 6.38
C GLN A 40 17.40 -9.83 5.29
N LEU A 41 17.68 -10.16 4.01
CA LEU A 41 17.58 -9.20 2.93
C LEU A 41 16.11 -8.74 2.78
N GLY A 42 15.92 -7.43 2.70
CA GLY A 42 14.63 -6.80 2.45
C GLY A 42 14.76 -5.70 1.40
N VAL A 43 13.70 -5.52 0.63
CA VAL A 43 13.62 -4.48 -0.41
C VAL A 43 12.44 -3.57 -0.12
N HIS A 44 12.67 -2.26 -0.14
CA HIS A 44 11.58 -1.29 -0.15
C HIS A 44 10.95 -1.28 -1.54
N THR A 45 9.65 -1.50 -1.58
CA THR A 45 8.83 -1.37 -2.78
C THR A 45 7.94 -0.14 -2.66
N ARG A 46 7.40 0.31 -3.80
CA ARG A 46 6.46 1.44 -3.86
C ARG A 46 5.34 1.08 -4.82
N LEU A 47 4.59 0.04 -4.45
CA LEU A 47 3.49 -0.51 -5.22
C LEU A 47 2.19 0.25 -4.98
N THR A 48 2.11 1.06 -3.92
CA THR A 48 0.97 1.96 -3.63
C THR A 48 0.46 2.75 -4.83
N ASP A 49 1.38 3.25 -5.67
CA ASP A 49 1.08 4.13 -6.81
C ASP A 49 0.94 3.34 -8.12
N GLU A 50 1.11 2.02 -8.10
CA GLU A 50 1.05 1.17 -9.28
C GLU A 50 -0.38 0.67 -9.53
N VAL A 51 -0.96 1.11 -10.63
CA VAL A 51 -2.37 0.82 -10.95
C VAL A 51 -2.53 -0.47 -11.74
N GLU A 52 -1.47 -0.98 -12.37
CA GLU A 52 -1.53 -2.15 -13.23
C GLU A 52 -1.20 -3.44 -12.45
N PRO A 53 -2.16 -4.37 -12.27
CA PRO A 53 -1.93 -5.58 -11.47
C PRO A 53 -0.75 -6.44 -11.94
N TRP A 54 -0.48 -6.45 -13.25
CA TRP A 54 0.61 -7.25 -13.81
C TRP A 54 1.98 -6.68 -13.42
N LYS A 55 2.10 -5.36 -13.21
CA LYS A 55 3.34 -4.73 -12.74
C LYS A 55 3.57 -4.99 -11.27
N ILE A 56 2.52 -4.98 -10.44
CA ILE A 56 2.57 -5.42 -9.04
C ILE A 56 3.07 -6.86 -8.96
N GLN A 57 2.41 -7.76 -9.69
CA GLN A 57 2.80 -9.17 -9.74
C GLN A 57 4.25 -9.33 -10.21
N ARG A 58 4.63 -8.68 -11.31
CA ARG A 58 5.98 -8.82 -11.88
C ARG A 58 7.05 -8.29 -10.93
N THR A 59 6.78 -7.19 -10.24
CA THR A 59 7.69 -6.62 -9.24
C THR A 59 7.95 -7.61 -8.11
N LEU A 60 6.89 -8.21 -7.55
CA LEU A 60 7.00 -9.16 -6.45
C LEU A 60 7.67 -10.48 -6.89
N GLN A 61 7.44 -10.92 -8.13
CA GLN A 61 8.20 -12.03 -8.72
C GLN A 61 9.70 -11.72 -8.79
N MET A 62 10.07 -10.51 -9.21
CA MET A 62 11.47 -10.08 -9.27
C MET A 62 12.13 -10.00 -7.89
N VAL A 63 11.40 -9.53 -6.86
CA VAL A 63 11.89 -9.54 -5.47
C VAL A 63 12.19 -10.98 -5.01
N ARG A 64 11.28 -11.92 -5.26
CA ARG A 64 11.50 -13.33 -4.94
C ARG A 64 12.68 -13.90 -5.74
N GLU A 65 12.76 -13.61 -7.04
CA GLU A 65 13.79 -14.12 -7.96
C GLU A 65 15.20 -13.60 -7.61
N MET A 66 15.33 -12.39 -7.07
CA MET A 66 16.62 -11.91 -6.57
C MET A 66 17.02 -12.55 -5.22
N GLY A 67 16.14 -13.33 -4.60
CA GLY A 67 16.37 -13.98 -3.32
C GLY A 67 16.13 -13.09 -2.11
N SER A 68 15.34 -12.03 -2.20
CA SER A 68 14.93 -11.23 -1.05
C SER A 68 13.68 -11.84 -0.40
N PRO A 69 13.74 -12.32 0.86
CA PRO A 69 12.56 -12.86 1.54
C PRO A 69 11.63 -11.77 2.09
N TRP A 70 12.11 -10.54 2.27
CA TRP A 70 11.32 -9.46 2.85
C TRP A 70 11.01 -8.35 1.85
N ILE A 71 9.84 -7.74 2.02
CA ILE A 71 9.49 -6.45 1.42
C ILE A 71 9.05 -5.47 2.51
N VAL A 72 9.35 -4.19 2.30
CA VAL A 72 8.74 -3.09 3.03
C VAL A 72 7.90 -2.30 2.03
N GLU A 73 6.60 -2.30 2.22
CA GLU A 73 5.64 -1.65 1.32
C GLU A 73 4.82 -0.61 2.07
N TYR A 74 4.37 0.42 1.35
CA TYR A 74 3.64 1.52 1.92
C TYR A 74 2.13 1.37 1.75
N PHE A 75 1.39 1.54 2.84
CA PHE A 75 -0.07 1.52 2.85
C PHE A 75 -0.60 2.83 3.47
N PRO A 76 -0.66 3.92 2.69
CA PRO A 76 -1.11 5.21 3.20
C PRO A 76 -2.60 5.17 3.53
N TRP A 77 -2.93 5.50 4.77
CA TRP A 77 -4.30 5.56 5.27
C TRP A 77 -5.16 6.50 4.41
N ALA A 78 -4.60 7.66 4.05
CA ALA A 78 -5.27 8.67 3.22
C ALA A 78 -5.75 8.17 1.85
N TYR A 79 -5.15 7.12 1.29
CA TYR A 79 -5.54 6.61 -0.03
C TYR A 79 -6.66 5.56 0.06
N TYR A 80 -6.81 4.93 1.23
CA TYR A 80 -7.68 3.79 1.39
C TYR A 80 -8.93 4.09 2.20
N GLN A 81 -8.98 5.16 3.01
CA GLN A 81 -10.19 5.48 3.77
C GLN A 81 -10.81 6.82 3.35
N GLY A 82 -11.97 6.74 2.71
CA GLY A 82 -12.73 7.89 2.20
C GLY A 82 -13.58 8.60 3.25
N GLU A 83 -14.24 9.68 2.82
CA GLU A 83 -15.16 10.51 3.64
C GLU A 83 -16.33 9.73 4.25
N ASP A 84 -16.80 8.69 3.55
CA ASP A 84 -17.85 7.77 4.02
C ASP A 84 -17.36 6.80 5.11
N ARG A 85 -16.10 6.94 5.53
CA ARG A 85 -15.37 6.12 6.50
C ARG A 85 -15.18 4.67 6.08
N GLN A 86 -15.55 4.30 4.86
CA GLN A 86 -15.29 2.97 4.33
C GLN A 86 -13.83 2.87 3.88
N ILE A 87 -13.29 1.66 4.01
CA ILE A 87 -11.93 1.35 3.58
C ILE A 87 -11.99 0.61 2.24
N ALA A 88 -11.38 1.20 1.21
CA ALA A 88 -11.17 0.60 -0.10
C ALA A 88 -10.01 -0.41 -0.03
N TRP A 89 -10.34 -1.68 0.17
CA TRP A 89 -9.38 -2.77 0.35
C TRP A 89 -8.83 -3.33 -0.96
N GLU A 90 -9.37 -2.94 -2.10
CA GLU A 90 -9.08 -3.56 -3.40
C GLU A 90 -7.59 -3.52 -3.75
N HIS A 91 -6.94 -2.37 -3.59
CA HIS A 91 -5.51 -2.22 -3.87
C HIS A 91 -4.62 -2.85 -2.79
N PRO A 92 -4.86 -2.63 -1.48
CA PRO A 92 -4.15 -3.35 -0.42
C PRO A 92 -4.21 -4.87 -0.57
N ASP A 93 -5.38 -5.42 -0.88
CA ASP A 93 -5.56 -6.86 -1.11
C ASP A 93 -4.71 -7.34 -2.28
N LEU A 94 -4.73 -6.61 -3.40
CA LEU A 94 -3.95 -6.95 -4.57
C LEU A 94 -2.46 -7.10 -4.22
N VAL A 95 -1.90 -6.12 -3.50
CA VAL A 95 -0.48 -6.14 -3.12
C VAL A 95 -0.17 -7.25 -2.11
N VAL A 96 -0.98 -7.38 -1.05
CA VAL A 96 -0.76 -8.36 0.02
C VAL A 96 -0.90 -9.79 -0.51
N GLU A 97 -1.93 -10.08 -1.30
CA GLU A 97 -2.14 -11.42 -1.88
C GLU A 97 -1.02 -11.78 -2.86
N HIS A 98 -0.58 -10.85 -3.73
CA HIS A 98 0.53 -11.13 -4.62
C HIS A 98 1.84 -11.34 -3.86
N ALA A 99 2.10 -10.59 -2.79
CA ALA A 99 3.32 -10.76 -1.99
C ALA A 99 3.31 -12.13 -1.28
N HIS A 100 2.19 -12.47 -0.65
CA HIS A 100 2.00 -13.75 0.01
C HIS A 100 2.10 -14.93 -0.97
N ALA A 101 1.53 -14.82 -2.18
CA ALA A 101 1.65 -15.83 -3.22
C ALA A 101 3.11 -16.04 -3.69
N GLN A 102 3.98 -15.04 -3.56
CA GLN A 102 5.42 -15.17 -3.84
C GLN A 102 6.24 -15.72 -2.67
N GLY A 103 5.61 -16.00 -1.51
CA GLY A 103 6.29 -16.45 -0.31
C GLY A 103 7.11 -15.33 0.37
N LEU A 104 6.78 -14.07 0.09
CA LEU A 104 7.44 -12.90 0.66
C LEU A 104 6.86 -12.57 2.02
N LYS A 105 7.72 -12.14 2.94
CA LYS A 105 7.32 -11.60 4.25
C LYS A 105 7.14 -10.09 4.12
N LEU A 106 5.92 -9.63 4.36
CA LEU A 106 5.56 -8.23 4.22
C LEU A 106 5.70 -7.46 5.53
N ILE A 107 6.43 -6.35 5.49
CA ILE A 107 6.41 -5.29 6.49
C ILE A 107 5.59 -4.13 5.91
N ALA A 108 4.44 -3.84 6.52
CA ALA A 108 3.54 -2.78 6.08
C ALA A 108 3.85 -1.48 6.82
N ARG A 109 4.24 -0.42 6.11
CA ARG A 109 4.32 0.93 6.69
C ARG A 109 2.99 1.64 6.52
N ILE A 110 2.44 2.19 7.60
CA ILE A 110 1.19 2.95 7.59
C ILE A 110 1.48 4.41 7.91
N GLY A 111 0.89 5.33 7.14
CA GLY A 111 1.08 6.78 7.28
C GLY A 111 0.08 7.58 6.46
N LEU A 112 0.26 8.90 6.41
CA LEU A 112 -0.69 9.90 5.89
C LEU A 112 -2.03 9.92 6.61
N THR A 113 -2.74 11.03 6.44
CA THR A 113 -4.02 11.32 7.09
C THR A 113 -5.05 11.71 6.03
N PRO A 114 -6.22 11.04 5.96
CA PRO A 114 -7.28 11.40 5.02
C PRO A 114 -7.87 12.77 5.34
N ASP A 115 -8.53 13.38 4.35
CA ASP A 115 -9.05 14.74 4.43
C ASP A 115 -10.01 14.95 5.63
N TRP A 116 -10.91 14.00 5.88
CA TRP A 116 -11.81 14.05 7.03
C TRP A 116 -11.13 14.01 8.41
N ALA A 117 -9.88 13.55 8.48
CA ALA A 117 -9.11 13.35 9.73
C ALA A 117 -8.09 14.47 9.99
N ARG A 118 -8.10 15.53 9.18
CA ARG A 118 -7.17 16.66 9.32
C ARG A 118 -7.88 17.98 8.98
N PRO A 119 -7.38 19.13 9.47
CA PRO A 119 -7.91 20.43 9.06
C PRO A 119 -7.79 20.64 7.55
N ALA A 120 -8.72 21.41 6.98
CA ALA A 120 -8.66 21.83 5.58
C ALA A 120 -7.32 22.55 5.28
N ASP A 121 -6.88 22.44 4.03
CA ASP A 121 -5.65 23.09 3.52
C ASP A 121 -4.34 22.69 4.21
N THR A 122 -4.33 21.57 4.95
CA THR A 122 -3.11 20.95 5.47
C THR A 122 -2.52 19.95 4.46
N PRO A 123 -1.24 19.55 4.57
CA PRO A 123 -0.70 18.46 3.77
C PRO A 123 -1.14 17.08 4.32
N LEU A 124 -1.01 16.01 3.52
CA LEU A 124 -1.42 14.65 3.92
C LEU A 124 -0.61 14.10 5.11
N GLN A 125 0.58 14.63 5.36
CA GLN A 125 1.42 14.31 6.52
C GLN A 125 0.93 14.97 7.82
N TYR A 126 -0.05 15.87 7.76
CA TYR A 126 -0.60 16.49 8.95
C TYR A 126 -1.31 15.42 9.79
N LEU A 127 -0.87 15.21 11.02
CA LEU A 127 -1.54 14.34 11.98
C LEU A 127 -1.38 14.94 13.37
N ASP A 128 -2.51 15.26 14.01
CA ASP A 128 -2.53 15.69 15.40
C ASP A 128 -3.26 14.69 16.30
N ALA A 129 -3.18 14.94 17.61
CA ALA A 129 -3.70 14.04 18.63
C ALA A 129 -5.20 13.76 18.51
N THR A 130 -5.98 14.60 17.83
CA THR A 130 -7.42 14.38 17.65
C THR A 130 -7.73 13.22 16.72
N ALA A 131 -6.80 12.90 15.81
CA ALA A 131 -6.93 11.84 14.81
C ALA A 131 -6.16 10.55 15.15
N TYR A 132 -5.44 10.50 16.27
CA TYR A 132 -4.68 9.29 16.67
C TYR A 132 -5.57 8.07 16.88
N ALA A 133 -6.77 8.26 17.44
CA ALA A 133 -7.73 7.16 17.61
C ALA A 133 -8.23 6.62 16.26
N ASP A 134 -8.47 7.49 15.30
CA ASP A 134 -8.90 7.12 13.95
C ASP A 134 -7.76 6.41 13.18
N PHE A 135 -6.53 6.92 13.28
CA PHE A 135 -5.34 6.27 12.73
C PHE A 135 -5.16 4.86 13.33
N ALA A 136 -5.27 4.74 14.66
CA ALA A 136 -5.17 3.47 15.37
C ALA A 136 -6.25 2.48 14.93
N ALA A 137 -7.48 2.95 14.70
CA ALA A 137 -8.57 2.13 14.19
C ALA A 137 -8.30 1.59 12.78
N PHE A 138 -7.77 2.43 11.88
CA PHE A 138 -7.36 1.99 10.55
C PHE A 138 -6.23 0.94 10.63
N ALA A 139 -5.19 1.21 11.41
CA ALA A 139 -4.07 0.27 11.57
C ALA A 139 -4.52 -1.06 12.19
N ALA A 140 -5.46 -1.05 13.13
CA ALA A 140 -6.06 -2.25 13.70
C ALA A 140 -6.92 -3.02 12.67
N ALA A 141 -7.72 -2.32 11.87
CA ALA A 141 -8.50 -2.94 10.79
C ALA A 141 -7.58 -3.60 9.75
N PHE A 142 -6.49 -2.95 9.38
CA PHE A 142 -5.45 -3.49 8.51
C PHE A 142 -4.81 -4.75 9.13
N ALA A 143 -4.42 -4.69 10.40
CA ALA A 143 -3.81 -5.81 11.11
C ALA A 143 -4.73 -7.04 11.23
N ALA A 144 -6.02 -6.83 11.51
CA ALA A 144 -7.03 -7.88 11.55
C ALA A 144 -7.24 -8.53 10.16
N ARG A 145 -7.29 -7.70 9.11
CA ARG A 145 -7.53 -8.18 7.74
C ARG A 145 -6.42 -9.09 7.23
N TYR A 146 -5.17 -8.76 7.55
CA TYR A 146 -4.00 -9.42 6.99
C TYR A 146 -3.24 -10.28 8.00
N GLN A 147 -3.97 -10.88 8.95
CA GLN A 147 -3.41 -11.48 10.15
C GLN A 147 -2.22 -12.42 9.90
N ASP A 148 -2.36 -13.32 8.91
CA ASP A 148 -1.38 -14.34 8.57
C ASP A 148 -0.47 -13.95 7.38
N LYS A 149 -0.62 -12.74 6.85
CA LYS A 149 0.03 -12.30 5.60
C LYS A 149 0.99 -11.13 5.81
N VAL A 150 0.79 -10.34 6.87
CA VAL A 150 1.67 -9.22 7.25
C VAL A 150 2.48 -9.63 8.47
N ALA A 151 3.81 -9.64 8.32
CA ALA A 151 4.72 -10.04 9.39
C ALA A 151 4.95 -8.91 10.40
N ALA A 152 4.97 -7.66 9.94
CA ALA A 152 5.15 -6.51 10.81
C ALA A 152 4.46 -5.25 10.27
N ILE A 153 4.15 -4.31 11.16
CA ILE A 153 3.59 -3.00 10.85
C ILE A 153 4.53 -1.91 11.39
N ILE A 154 4.97 -1.00 10.52
CA ILE A 154 5.68 0.23 10.89
C ILE A 154 4.63 1.34 11.07
N ILE A 155 4.69 2.03 12.20
CA ILE A 155 3.82 3.18 12.49
C ILE A 155 4.54 4.46 12.09
N TRP A 156 3.93 5.20 11.17
CA TRP A 156 4.41 6.47 10.67
C TRP A 156 5.72 6.38 9.86
N ASN A 157 6.22 7.54 9.41
CA ASN A 157 7.52 7.67 8.74
C ASN A 157 8.37 8.74 9.43
N GLU A 158 9.67 8.47 9.57
CA GLU A 158 10.72 9.42 10.02
C GLU A 158 10.20 10.50 11.00
N PRO A 159 9.70 10.10 12.19
CA PRO A 159 8.95 11.00 13.08
C PRO A 159 9.80 12.15 13.63
N ASN A 160 11.11 12.12 13.45
CA ASN A 160 12.02 13.20 13.79
C ASN A 160 12.05 14.34 12.73
N LEU A 161 11.44 14.15 11.56
CA LEU A 161 11.43 15.15 10.49
C LEU A 161 10.16 16.00 10.54
N PHE A 162 10.33 17.31 10.63
CA PHE A 162 9.26 18.31 10.59
C PHE A 162 8.32 18.15 9.37
N PHE A 163 8.86 17.73 8.23
CA PHE A 163 8.09 17.46 7.01
C PHE A 163 7.07 16.33 7.19
N GLU A 164 7.43 15.28 7.92
CA GLU A 164 6.57 14.09 8.14
C GLU A 164 5.44 14.35 9.13
N TRP A 165 5.33 15.58 9.64
CA TRP A 165 4.23 16.02 10.49
C TRP A 165 3.51 17.22 9.87
N GLY A 166 3.53 17.33 8.56
CA GLY A 166 2.83 18.39 7.85
C GLY A 166 3.32 19.79 8.18
N TYR A 167 4.64 19.94 8.41
CA TYR A 167 5.26 21.19 8.83
C TYR A 167 4.73 21.73 10.16
N GLN A 168 4.40 20.82 11.08
CA GLN A 168 4.11 21.14 12.47
C GLN A 168 5.34 20.87 13.34
N GLN A 169 5.54 21.71 14.35
CA GLN A 169 6.56 21.43 15.35
C GLN A 169 6.12 20.21 16.16
N THR A 170 6.92 19.15 16.13
CA THR A 170 6.64 17.93 16.87
C THR A 170 7.76 17.60 17.82
N THR A 171 7.42 16.77 18.80
CA THR A 171 8.28 16.31 19.85
C THR A 171 8.29 14.78 19.89
N PRO A 172 9.29 14.16 20.51
CA PRO A 172 9.25 12.71 20.76
C PRO A 172 8.01 12.25 21.54
N ALA A 173 7.40 13.13 22.35
CA ALA A 173 6.18 12.82 23.10
C ALA A 173 4.96 12.66 22.18
N ASP A 174 4.89 13.42 21.07
CA ASP A 174 3.79 13.31 20.11
C ASP A 174 3.82 11.95 19.40
N TYR A 175 5.00 11.51 18.96
CA TYR A 175 5.17 10.18 18.40
C TYR A 175 4.88 9.07 19.43
N ALA A 176 5.36 9.22 20.67
CA ALA A 176 5.04 8.26 21.74
C ALA A 176 3.54 8.17 22.02
N ALA A 177 2.80 9.28 21.94
CA ALA A 177 1.35 9.30 22.09
C ALA A 177 0.63 8.60 20.93
N LEU A 178 1.08 8.81 19.68
CA LEU A 178 0.57 8.07 18.51
C LEU A 178 0.78 6.55 18.67
N LEU A 179 1.96 6.14 19.13
CA LEU A 179 2.27 4.74 19.40
C LEU A 179 1.42 4.17 20.53
N ALA A 180 1.22 4.93 21.61
CA ALA A 180 0.39 4.52 22.74
C ALA A 180 -1.08 4.30 22.34
N ALA A 181 -1.59 5.05 21.36
CA ALA A 181 -2.91 4.82 20.78
C ALA A 181 -2.93 3.61 19.84
N SER A 182 -1.93 3.48 18.96
CA SER A 182 -1.92 2.49 17.88
C SER A 182 -1.58 1.08 18.34
N TYR A 183 -0.56 0.92 19.17
CA TYR A 183 -0.04 -0.38 19.60
C TYR A 183 -1.12 -1.29 20.24
N PRO A 184 -1.86 -0.87 21.28
CA PRO A 184 -2.85 -1.74 21.90
C PRO A 184 -3.98 -2.13 20.94
N ALA A 185 -4.42 -1.21 20.07
CA ALA A 185 -5.45 -1.48 19.08
C ALA A 185 -4.99 -2.53 18.07
N ILE A 186 -3.76 -2.40 17.55
CA ILE A 186 -3.17 -3.37 16.62
C ILE A 186 -2.99 -4.74 17.30
N LYS A 187 -2.46 -4.78 18.52
CA LYS A 187 -2.27 -6.05 19.24
C LYS A 187 -3.57 -6.75 19.60
N ALA A 188 -4.64 -6.00 19.88
CA ALA A 188 -5.96 -6.58 20.10
C ALA A 188 -6.53 -7.20 18.82
N ALA A 189 -6.28 -6.57 17.67
CA ALA A 189 -6.71 -7.05 16.36
C ALA A 189 -5.88 -8.24 15.84
N ASN A 190 -4.56 -8.22 16.08
CA ASN A 190 -3.62 -9.26 15.70
C ASN A 190 -2.53 -9.41 16.79
N PRO A 191 -2.66 -10.40 17.68
CA PRO A 191 -1.68 -10.64 18.74
C PRO A 191 -0.30 -11.11 18.26
N GLU A 192 -0.16 -11.56 17.01
CA GLU A 192 1.09 -12.13 16.49
C GLU A 192 1.89 -11.12 15.66
N VAL A 193 1.25 -10.09 15.09
CA VAL A 193 1.97 -9.09 14.28
C VAL A 193 2.98 -8.32 15.13
N THR A 194 4.17 -8.11 14.56
CA THR A 194 5.18 -7.26 15.17
C THR A 194 4.87 -5.80 14.86
N VAL A 195 4.87 -4.93 15.86
CA VAL A 195 4.78 -3.48 15.66
C VAL A 195 6.19 -2.89 15.75
N LEU A 196 6.60 -2.15 14.73
CA LEU A 196 7.89 -1.48 14.61
C LEU A 196 7.70 0.02 14.79
N ALA A 197 8.53 0.62 15.63
CA ALA A 197 8.42 2.00 16.06
C ALA A 197 9.78 2.67 16.23
#